data_AF-M5BIT1-F1
#
_entry.id   AF-M5BIT1-F1
#
_cell.length_a   1.000
_cell.length_b   1.000
_cell.length_c   1.000
_cell.angle_alpha   90.00
_cell.angle_beta   90.00
_cell.angle_gamma   90.00
#
_symmetry.space_group_name_H-M   'P 1'
#
loop_
_entity.id
_entity.type
_entity.pdbx_description
1 polymer ?
#
loop_
_entity_poly.entity_id
_entity_poly.type
_entity_poly.pdbx_seq_one_letter_code
_entity_poly.pdbx_strand_id
1 'polypeptide(L)'
;MYEGPSTVTNDFLESWRSFVPFPAYQVFQRGVYFSVELVPNQLAAISLNTLYWFDSNKAVDGCPKKGNDPGTLELDWLEVQLKIYRSRKMQASPRDHHSVWLTGHVAPTEGDYFPRCFARYGEIALRYQDTILGHLFGHKNLDHFFIHSIDDVLAPTPSMRITGRKKESLIADKLHAEFKELSKQKKVDYDDYFIVNIGPSVIPEYTPSVRVFTYNITGADSDGTSLIVDANDELLDSEELNASKIDCRKKENKNKKKCVFKKPRHASKRSPSRRNTLWSPTGYAQFYVPESSWANKTHPPQYELEYVTYSLSTLRNVNVTLIPQHLLPPELREGFVETLTKSKYAPFGLRDLTIPSWIKFARKLGQRKKLWKRFRDFMFLEA
;
A
#
# COMPACT_ATOMS: atom_id res chain seq x y z
N MET A 1 4.20 10.89 20.17
CA MET A 1 4.58 9.64 20.87
C MET A 1 6.08 9.72 21.11
N TYR A 2 6.52 9.47 22.34
CA TYR A 2 7.93 9.36 22.68
C TYR A 2 8.47 7.97 22.32
N GLU A 3 9.78 7.86 22.19
CA GLU A 3 10.51 6.60 22.12
C GLU A 3 10.36 5.80 23.42
N GLY A 4 10.42 4.48 23.31
CA GLY A 4 10.54 3.58 24.44
C GLY A 4 11.99 3.17 24.71
N PRO A 5 12.23 2.34 25.73
CA PRO A 5 11.23 1.67 26.56
C PRO A 5 10.60 2.60 27.60
N SER A 6 9.29 2.47 27.79
CA SER A 6 8.48 3.17 28.80
C SER A 6 7.39 2.25 29.33
N THR A 7 6.68 2.68 30.38
CA THR A 7 5.48 1.98 30.87
C THR A 7 4.46 1.78 29.74
N VAL A 8 4.18 2.83 28.97
CA VAL A 8 3.22 2.80 27.85
C VAL A 8 3.60 1.78 26.78
N THR A 9 4.88 1.74 26.36
CA THR A 9 5.32 0.79 25.33
C THR A 9 5.33 -0.65 25.84
N ASN A 10 5.53 -0.86 27.14
CA ASN A 10 5.40 -2.18 27.76
C ASN A 10 3.95 -2.62 27.84
N ASP A 11 3.02 -1.73 28.18
CA ASP A 11 1.58 -2.03 28.20
C ASP A 11 1.07 -2.40 26.79
N PHE A 12 1.57 -1.72 25.75
CA PHE A 12 1.31 -2.11 24.37
C PHE A 12 1.82 -3.53 24.07
N LEU A 13 3.05 -3.86 24.49
CA LEU A 13 3.60 -5.20 24.25
C LEU A 13 2.77 -6.27 24.94
N GLU A 14 2.40 -6.05 26.20
CA GLU A 14 1.61 -7.01 26.97
C GLU A 14 0.23 -7.23 26.32
N SER A 15 -0.41 -6.15 25.87
CA SER A 15 -1.69 -6.21 25.17
C SER A 15 -1.61 -6.89 23.80
N TRP A 16 -0.47 -6.79 23.11
CA TRP A 16 -0.27 -7.29 21.74
C TRP A 16 0.60 -8.54 21.66
N ARG A 17 0.85 -9.19 22.80
CA ARG A 17 1.80 -10.28 22.95
C ARG A 17 1.52 -11.48 22.04
N SER A 18 0.24 -11.69 21.69
CA SER A 18 -0.22 -12.74 20.76
C SER A 18 0.10 -12.46 19.29
N PHE A 19 0.32 -11.19 18.93
CA PHE A 19 0.59 -10.76 17.56
C PHE A 19 2.07 -10.47 17.31
N VAL A 20 2.78 -10.00 18.34
CA VAL A 20 4.21 -9.68 18.25
C VAL A 20 5.02 -10.96 18.50
N PRO A 21 5.92 -11.37 17.59
CA PRO A 21 6.75 -12.55 17.83
C PRO A 21 7.81 -12.24 18.89
N PHE A 22 8.16 -13.24 19.71
CA PHE A 22 9.13 -13.09 20.82
C PHE A 22 10.46 -12.42 20.42
N PRO A 23 11.10 -12.76 19.28
CA PRO A 23 12.32 -12.06 18.84
C PRO A 23 12.15 -10.56 18.57
N ALA A 24 10.93 -10.07 18.36
CA ALA A 24 10.65 -8.66 18.11
C ALA A 24 10.37 -7.86 19.39
N TYR A 25 10.28 -8.48 20.58
CA TYR A 25 9.88 -7.79 21.81
C TYR A 25 10.75 -6.59 22.15
N GLN A 26 12.08 -6.72 22.07
CA GLN A 26 12.98 -5.61 22.40
C GLN A 26 12.85 -4.43 21.42
N VAL A 27 12.62 -4.73 20.14
CA VAL A 27 12.37 -3.70 19.11
C VAL A 27 11.02 -3.03 19.37
N PHE A 28 9.99 -3.83 19.65
CA PHE A 28 8.64 -3.35 19.92
C PHE A 28 8.58 -2.49 21.18
N GLN A 29 9.25 -2.86 22.26
CA GLN A 29 9.31 -2.03 23.48
C GLN A 29 9.98 -0.68 23.23
N ARG A 30 10.91 -0.59 22.29
CA ARG A 30 11.60 0.66 21.96
C ARG A 30 10.82 1.55 21.00
N GLY A 31 10.14 0.96 20.03
CA GLY A 31 9.56 1.72 18.92
C GLY A 31 8.10 1.41 18.56
N VAL A 32 7.51 0.38 19.14
CA VAL A 32 6.13 -0.08 18.87
C VAL A 32 5.90 -0.36 17.38
N TYR A 33 6.92 -0.91 16.73
CA TYR A 33 6.89 -1.45 15.39
C TYR A 33 7.50 -2.86 15.40
N PHE A 34 7.06 -3.71 14.47
CA PHE A 34 7.52 -5.09 14.40
C PHE A 34 7.30 -5.68 13.00
N SER A 35 7.95 -6.80 12.74
CA SER A 35 7.73 -7.63 11.56
C SER A 35 7.34 -9.04 11.99
N VAL A 36 6.46 -9.67 11.22
CA VAL A 36 5.99 -11.04 11.44
C VAL A 36 5.78 -11.74 10.10
N GLU A 37 6.11 -13.03 10.04
CA GLU A 37 5.77 -13.88 8.90
C GLU A 37 4.34 -14.38 9.05
N LEU A 38 3.50 -14.08 8.05
CA LEU A 38 2.12 -14.56 7.94
C LEU A 38 2.08 -15.97 7.33
N VAL A 39 2.97 -16.22 6.37
CA VAL A 39 3.25 -17.53 5.79
C VAL A 39 4.76 -17.72 5.89
N PRO A 40 5.25 -18.71 6.66
CA PRO A 40 6.69 -18.90 6.90
C PRO A 40 7.51 -18.93 5.60
N ASN A 41 8.60 -18.16 5.54
CA ASN A 41 9.51 -18.03 4.38
C ASN A 41 8.85 -17.56 3.07
N GLN A 42 7.63 -17.00 3.13
CA GLN A 42 6.92 -16.57 1.93
C GLN A 42 6.28 -15.19 2.09
N LEU A 43 5.42 -15.00 3.09
CA LEU A 43 4.67 -13.76 3.24
C LEU A 43 4.92 -13.15 4.61
N ALA A 44 5.33 -11.89 4.64
CA ALA A 44 5.51 -11.15 5.87
C ALA A 44 4.69 -9.85 5.88
N ALA A 45 4.40 -9.37 7.09
CA ALA A 45 3.88 -8.04 7.33
C ALA A 45 4.90 -7.25 8.18
N ILE A 46 4.98 -5.95 7.92
CA ILE A 46 5.71 -5.00 8.74
C ILE A 46 4.73 -3.92 9.20
N SER A 47 4.54 -3.85 10.52
CA SER A 47 3.74 -2.82 11.17
C SER A 47 4.65 -1.69 11.65
N LEU A 48 4.40 -0.49 11.13
CA LEU A 48 5.22 0.71 11.33
C LEU A 48 4.57 1.66 12.34
N ASN A 49 5.39 2.30 13.17
CA ASN A 49 5.00 3.39 14.05
C ASN A 49 5.23 4.74 13.38
N THR A 50 4.36 5.05 12.42
CA THR A 50 4.46 6.27 11.60
C THR A 50 4.30 7.57 12.39
N LEU A 51 3.98 7.52 13.68
CA LEU A 51 3.98 8.70 14.55
C LEU A 51 5.38 9.28 14.75
N TYR A 52 6.45 8.49 14.56
CA TYR A 52 7.81 9.02 14.56
C TYR A 52 8.17 9.80 13.29
N TRP A 53 7.36 9.68 12.23
CA TRP A 53 7.56 10.40 10.97
C TRP A 53 6.61 11.59 10.84
N PHE A 54 5.55 11.60 11.64
CA PHE A 54 4.47 12.58 11.62
C PHE A 54 4.93 13.96 12.12
N ASP A 55 4.79 14.98 11.29
CA ASP A 55 5.30 16.35 11.50
C ASP A 55 4.68 17.09 12.71
N SER A 56 3.55 16.56 13.19
CA SER A 56 2.81 17.09 14.32
C SER A 56 3.22 16.43 15.63
N ASN A 57 4.00 15.35 15.59
CA ASN A 57 4.65 14.81 16.77
C ASN A 57 5.86 15.70 17.14
N LYS A 58 5.76 16.42 18.26
CA LYS A 58 6.83 17.31 18.75
C LYS A 58 7.89 16.61 19.59
N ALA A 59 7.74 15.31 19.81
CA ALA A 59 8.71 14.48 20.54
C ALA A 59 9.82 13.91 19.65
N VAL A 60 9.86 14.26 18.37
CA VAL A 60 10.82 13.72 17.39
C VAL A 60 11.40 14.84 16.52
N ASP A 61 12.58 14.59 15.96
CA ASP A 61 13.39 15.58 15.24
C ASP A 61 13.25 15.49 13.71
N GLY A 62 12.34 14.66 13.21
CA GLY A 62 12.07 14.53 11.78
C GLY A 62 13.16 13.79 11.00
N CYS A 63 13.60 12.66 11.55
CA CYS A 63 14.55 11.75 10.94
C CYS A 63 15.91 12.39 10.54
N PRO A 64 16.62 13.10 11.44
CA PRO A 64 17.92 13.72 11.14
C PRO A 64 18.96 12.72 10.60
N LYS A 65 19.98 13.23 9.88
CA LYS A 65 21.06 12.39 9.30
C LYS A 65 21.93 11.70 10.35
N LYS A 66 22.05 12.30 11.53
CA LYS A 66 22.90 11.85 12.62
C LYS A 66 22.05 11.88 13.89
N GLY A 67 22.39 11.02 14.84
CA GLY A 67 21.69 10.89 16.11
C GLY A 67 20.79 9.66 16.15
N ASN A 68 20.11 9.51 17.28
CA ASN A 68 19.30 8.34 17.62
C ASN A 68 17.80 8.66 17.59
N ASP A 69 17.38 9.60 16.73
CA ASP A 69 15.97 9.93 16.55
C ASP A 69 15.18 8.65 16.20
N PRO A 70 14.06 8.38 16.89
CA PRO A 70 13.32 7.13 16.72
C PRO A 70 12.81 6.95 15.28
N GLY A 71 12.50 8.03 14.57
CA GLY A 71 12.09 7.97 13.16
C GLY A 71 13.24 7.53 12.24
N THR A 72 14.45 8.04 12.47
CA THR A 72 15.65 7.57 11.75
C THR A 72 15.93 6.09 12.02
N LEU A 73 15.86 5.67 13.30
CA LEU A 73 16.13 4.28 13.70
C LEU A 73 15.11 3.31 13.10
N GLU A 74 13.83 3.67 13.08
CA GLU A 74 12.78 2.85 12.45
C GLU A 74 13.00 2.71 10.94
N LEU A 75 13.36 3.78 10.23
CA LEU A 75 13.63 3.72 8.79
C LEU A 75 14.88 2.91 8.46
N ASP A 76 15.91 2.96 9.30
CA ASP A 76 17.09 2.10 9.19
C ASP A 76 16.73 0.64 9.42
N TRP A 77 15.94 0.37 10.47
CA TRP A 77 15.42 -0.96 10.77
C TRP A 77 14.55 -1.52 9.63
N LEU A 78 13.63 -0.73 9.07
CA LEU A 78 12.77 -1.12 7.94
C LEU A 78 13.62 -1.52 6.73
N GLU A 79 14.64 -0.73 6.41
CA GLU A 79 15.54 -1.07 5.30
C GLU A 79 16.26 -2.40 5.56
N VAL A 80 16.68 -2.67 6.79
CA VAL A 80 17.30 -3.95 7.16
C VAL A 80 16.32 -5.11 7.04
N GLN A 81 15.07 -4.96 7.51
CA GLN A 81 14.05 -6.02 7.38
C GLN A 81 13.80 -6.37 5.91
N LEU A 82 13.62 -5.36 5.05
CA LEU A 82 13.40 -5.56 3.63
C LEU A 82 14.60 -6.24 2.95
N LYS A 83 15.83 -5.89 3.35
CA LYS A 83 17.03 -6.61 2.88
C LYS A 83 17.04 -8.07 3.29
N ILE A 84 16.67 -8.38 4.54
CA ILE A 84 16.63 -9.75 5.04
C ILE A 84 15.61 -10.58 4.25
N TYR A 85 14.38 -10.08 4.09
CA TYR A 85 13.36 -10.78 3.30
C TYR A 85 13.81 -10.95 1.84
N ARG A 86 14.35 -9.89 1.23
CA ARG A 86 14.85 -9.95 -0.13
C ARG A 86 16.05 -10.89 -0.29
N SER A 87 16.99 -10.92 0.64
CA SER A 87 18.17 -11.81 0.54
C SER A 87 17.77 -13.27 0.62
N ARG A 88 16.76 -13.60 1.43
CA ARG A 88 16.20 -14.94 1.49
C ARG A 88 15.54 -15.33 0.15
N LYS A 89 14.82 -14.41 -0.51
CA LYS A 89 14.31 -14.63 -1.88
C LYS A 89 15.40 -15.04 -2.87
N MET A 90 16.61 -14.50 -2.73
CA MET A 90 17.73 -14.77 -3.64
C MET A 90 18.50 -16.06 -3.30
N GLN A 91 18.46 -16.49 -2.03
CA GLN A 91 19.19 -17.67 -1.53
C GLN A 91 18.34 -18.94 -1.52
N ALA A 92 17.03 -18.75 -1.50
CA ALA A 92 16.06 -19.82 -1.41
C ALA A 92 15.64 -20.26 -2.83
N SER A 93 14.90 -21.35 -2.93
CA SER A 93 14.54 -21.92 -4.23
C SER A 93 13.71 -20.91 -5.04
N PRO A 94 13.57 -21.03 -6.39
CA PRO A 94 12.60 -20.22 -7.15
C PRO A 94 11.15 -20.24 -6.61
N ARG A 95 10.89 -21.14 -5.64
CA ARG A 95 9.70 -21.35 -4.81
C ARG A 95 9.47 -20.24 -3.76
N ASP A 96 10.53 -19.59 -3.28
CA ASP A 96 10.50 -18.78 -2.06
C ASP A 96 10.29 -17.29 -2.35
N HIS A 97 9.04 -16.94 -2.62
CA HIS A 97 8.61 -15.56 -2.88
C HIS A 97 8.49 -14.74 -1.59
N HIS A 98 9.60 -14.30 -1.00
CA HIS A 98 9.57 -13.45 0.18
C HIS A 98 9.00 -12.06 -0.12
N SER A 99 7.71 -11.91 0.14
CA SER A 99 6.92 -10.73 -0.18
C SER A 99 6.43 -10.06 1.10
N VAL A 100 6.31 -8.74 1.07
CA VAL A 100 6.07 -7.94 2.28
C VAL A 100 4.90 -6.98 2.09
N TRP A 101 3.97 -6.99 3.04
CA TRP A 101 2.97 -5.93 3.24
C TRP A 101 3.49 -4.90 4.25
N LEU A 102 3.36 -3.62 3.91
CA LEU A 102 3.64 -2.53 4.84
C LEU A 102 2.32 -1.96 5.36
N THR A 103 2.20 -1.81 6.67
CA THR A 103 1.06 -1.16 7.31
C THR A 103 1.51 -0.10 8.32
N GLY A 104 0.71 0.95 8.47
CA GLY A 104 0.95 2.04 9.41
C GLY A 104 -0.29 2.90 9.64
N HIS A 105 -0.23 3.85 10.56
CA HIS A 105 -1.39 4.69 10.88
C HIS A 105 -1.49 5.92 9.97
N VAL A 106 -0.52 6.83 10.06
CA VAL A 106 -0.48 8.08 9.26
C VAL A 106 0.13 7.73 7.92
N ALA A 107 -0.55 8.03 6.82
CA ALA A 107 -0.04 7.79 5.48
C ALA A 107 1.18 8.67 5.15
N PRO A 108 2.16 8.16 4.37
CA PRO A 108 3.28 8.96 3.90
C PRO A 108 2.78 10.02 2.93
N THR A 109 2.77 11.28 3.35
CA THR A 109 2.49 12.42 2.47
C THR A 109 3.42 13.57 2.82
N GLU A 110 3.71 14.44 1.86
CA GLU A 110 4.55 15.64 2.09
C GLU A 110 3.93 16.65 3.07
N GLY A 111 2.62 16.54 3.33
CA GLY A 111 1.90 17.42 4.26
C GLY A 111 1.73 16.86 5.67
N ASP A 112 1.97 15.56 5.87
CA ASP A 112 1.85 14.90 7.17
C ASP A 112 3.21 14.50 7.73
N TYR A 113 4.18 14.15 6.89
CA TYR A 113 5.48 13.71 7.37
C TYR A 113 6.50 14.84 7.36
N PHE A 114 7.50 14.74 8.25
CA PHE A 114 8.70 15.54 8.09
C PHE A 114 9.33 15.26 6.71
N PRO A 115 9.79 16.28 5.95
CA PRO A 115 10.23 16.12 4.57
C PRO A 115 11.30 15.04 4.39
N ARG A 116 12.23 14.94 5.35
CA ARG A 116 13.30 13.93 5.32
C ARG A 116 12.78 12.52 5.62
N CYS A 117 11.83 12.37 6.54
CA CYS A 117 11.19 11.08 6.79
C CYS A 117 10.42 10.60 5.56
N PHE A 118 9.63 11.48 4.93
CA PHE A 118 8.92 11.19 3.68
C PHE A 118 9.87 10.77 2.56
N ALA A 119 10.91 11.56 2.30
CA ALA A 119 11.90 11.25 1.27
C ALA A 119 12.58 9.90 1.52
N ARG A 120 12.91 9.58 2.78
CA ARG A 120 13.51 8.28 3.13
C ARG A 120 12.54 7.11 2.93
N TYR A 121 11.30 7.24 3.38
CA TYR A 121 10.28 6.21 3.20
C TYR A 121 9.99 5.97 1.72
N GLY A 122 9.74 7.04 0.97
CA GLY A 122 9.46 6.97 -0.46
C GLY A 122 10.62 6.37 -1.24
N GLU A 123 11.86 6.66 -0.85
CA GLU A 123 13.04 6.04 -1.43
C GLU A 123 13.09 4.52 -1.18
N ILE A 124 12.78 4.06 0.04
CA ILE A 124 12.67 2.64 0.36
C ILE A 124 11.54 1.98 -0.46
N ALA A 125 10.37 2.62 -0.54
CA ALA A 125 9.22 2.12 -1.29
C ALA A 125 9.53 1.97 -2.78
N LEU A 126 10.20 2.96 -3.38
CA LEU A 126 10.67 2.93 -4.76
C LEU A 126 11.77 1.87 -4.97
N ARG A 127 12.64 1.66 -3.98
CA ARG A 127 13.77 0.72 -4.09
C ARG A 127 13.32 -0.73 -4.07
N TYR A 128 12.38 -1.12 -3.21
CA TYR A 128 12.03 -2.53 -2.96
C TYR A 128 10.73 -2.97 -3.65
N GLN A 129 10.48 -2.50 -4.88
CA GLN A 129 9.28 -2.90 -5.64
C GLN A 129 9.20 -4.42 -5.90
N ASP A 130 10.34 -5.12 -5.94
CA ASP A 130 10.41 -6.58 -6.09
C ASP A 130 10.05 -7.38 -4.82
N THR A 131 9.89 -6.69 -3.68
CA THR A 131 9.69 -7.26 -2.35
C THR A 131 8.38 -6.75 -1.72
N ILE A 132 8.07 -5.46 -1.84
CA ILE A 132 6.86 -4.85 -1.26
C ILE A 132 5.67 -5.09 -2.19
N LEU A 133 4.59 -5.67 -1.63
CA LEU A 133 3.33 -5.93 -2.34
C LEU A 133 2.40 -4.72 -2.34
N GLY A 134 2.38 -3.98 -1.24
CA GLY A 134 1.49 -2.85 -1.06
C GLY A 134 1.63 -2.19 0.30
N HIS A 135 0.97 -1.04 0.40
CA HIS A 135 1.05 -0.10 1.51
C HIS A 135 -0.38 0.17 2.00
N LEU A 136 -0.64 -0.11 3.28
CA LEU A 136 -1.96 0.02 3.91
C LEU A 136 -1.90 1.04 5.05
N PHE A 137 -2.71 2.09 4.97
CA PHE A 137 -2.68 3.21 5.92
C PHE A 137 -4.08 3.73 6.24
N GLY A 138 -4.18 4.65 7.21
CA GLY A 138 -5.43 5.27 7.65
C GLY A 138 -5.27 6.75 7.98
N HIS A 139 -5.65 7.13 9.21
CA HIS A 139 -5.55 8.48 9.80
C HIS A 139 -6.49 9.55 9.23
N LYS A 140 -6.73 9.57 7.91
CA LYS A 140 -7.58 10.59 7.27
C LYS A 140 -9.07 10.27 7.28
N ASN A 141 -9.45 9.05 7.65
CA ASN A 141 -10.84 8.56 7.71
C ASN A 141 -11.62 8.62 6.38
N LEU A 142 -10.94 8.87 5.26
CA LEU A 142 -11.50 8.92 3.91
C LEU A 142 -11.05 7.70 3.10
N ASP A 143 -11.92 7.16 2.25
CA ASP A 143 -11.58 6.08 1.33
C ASP A 143 -10.84 6.64 0.10
N HIS A 144 -9.52 6.47 0.04
CA HIS A 144 -8.75 6.93 -1.12
C HIS A 144 -7.40 6.21 -1.24
N PHE A 145 -6.61 6.63 -2.22
CA PHE A 145 -5.25 6.18 -2.41
C PHE A 145 -4.38 7.34 -2.89
N PHE A 146 -3.08 7.28 -2.57
CA PHE A 146 -2.08 8.19 -3.10
C PHE A 146 -1.20 7.49 -4.13
N ILE A 147 -0.78 8.25 -5.13
CA ILE A 147 0.28 7.88 -6.06
C ILE A 147 1.43 8.83 -5.80
N HIS A 148 2.56 8.30 -5.34
CA HIS A 148 3.77 9.09 -5.18
C HIS A 148 4.73 8.80 -6.30
N SER A 149 5.23 9.86 -6.91
CA SER A 149 6.24 9.82 -7.95
C SER A 149 7.65 9.89 -7.35
N ILE A 150 8.66 9.56 -8.15
CA ILE A 150 10.06 9.82 -7.78
C ILE A 150 10.27 11.31 -7.50
N ASP A 151 9.68 12.21 -8.28
CA ASP A 151 9.89 13.65 -8.16
C ASP A 151 9.42 14.17 -6.79
N ASP A 152 8.28 13.66 -6.30
CA ASP A 152 7.75 13.94 -4.95
C ASP A 152 8.79 13.58 -3.87
N VAL A 153 9.43 12.41 -4.03
CA VAL A 153 10.44 11.90 -3.10
C VAL A 153 11.73 12.72 -3.12
N LEU A 154 12.10 13.28 -4.28
CA LEU A 154 13.36 14.02 -4.44
C LEU A 154 13.27 15.45 -3.97
N ALA A 155 12.11 16.05 -4.19
CA ALA A 155 11.84 17.43 -3.84
C ALA A 155 10.56 17.48 -3.00
N PRO A 156 10.56 16.89 -1.79
CA PRO A 156 9.39 16.93 -0.92
C PRO A 156 9.06 18.38 -0.62
N THR A 157 7.96 18.87 -1.19
CA THR A 157 7.54 20.23 -0.95
C THR A 157 6.80 20.27 0.38
N PRO A 158 7.13 21.18 1.31
CA PRO A 158 6.30 21.37 2.49
C PRO A 158 4.89 21.76 2.02
N SER A 159 3.97 20.81 2.00
CA SER A 159 2.59 21.09 1.66
C SER A 159 2.02 21.92 2.80
N MET A 160 1.30 23.00 2.49
CA MET A 160 0.52 23.70 3.51
C MET A 160 -0.33 22.68 4.24
N ARG A 161 -0.23 22.66 5.57
CA ARG A 161 -1.07 21.80 6.41
C ARG A 161 -2.52 22.12 6.10
N ILE A 162 -3.24 21.13 5.62
CA ILE A 162 -4.66 21.28 5.35
C ILE A 162 -5.39 21.17 6.70
N THR A 163 -5.78 22.32 7.26
CA THR A 163 -6.52 22.43 8.52
C THR A 163 -7.89 23.09 8.31
N GLY A 164 -8.88 22.70 9.11
CA GLY A 164 -10.21 23.32 9.14
C GLY A 164 -11.32 22.54 8.40
N ARG A 165 -12.55 23.08 8.43
CA ARG A 165 -13.82 22.44 8.00
C ARG A 165 -13.93 22.05 6.50
N LYS A 166 -12.87 22.22 5.69
CA LYS A 166 -12.84 21.90 4.25
C LYS A 166 -11.68 20.98 3.87
N LYS A 167 -11.03 20.36 4.86
CA LYS A 167 -9.79 19.62 4.66
C LYS A 167 -9.94 18.49 3.65
N GLU A 168 -11.06 17.80 3.73
CA GLU A 168 -11.34 16.61 2.95
C GLU A 168 -11.64 16.95 1.49
N SER A 169 -12.37 18.06 1.25
CA SER A 169 -12.54 18.61 -0.11
C SER A 169 -11.20 18.99 -0.73
N LEU A 170 -10.28 19.57 0.05
CA LEU A 170 -8.95 19.94 -0.44
C LEU A 170 -8.09 18.71 -0.77
N ILE A 171 -8.21 17.62 0.00
CA ILE A 171 -7.58 16.33 -0.35
C ILE A 171 -8.11 15.83 -1.69
N ALA A 172 -9.44 15.81 -1.88
CA ALA A 172 -10.06 15.38 -3.12
C ALA A 172 -9.64 16.26 -4.32
N ASP A 173 -9.62 17.58 -4.15
CA ASP A 173 -9.23 18.50 -5.22
C ASP A 173 -7.74 18.35 -5.60
N LYS A 174 -6.85 18.16 -4.62
CA LYS A 174 -5.42 17.88 -4.85
C LYS A 174 -5.22 16.57 -5.61
N LEU A 175 -5.86 15.48 -5.15
CA LEU A 175 -5.82 14.18 -5.82
C LEU A 175 -6.32 14.27 -7.27
N HIS A 176 -7.40 15.00 -7.50
CA HIS A 176 -7.92 15.17 -8.86
C HIS A 176 -6.95 15.92 -9.77
N ALA A 177 -6.28 16.95 -9.25
CA ALA A 177 -5.27 17.69 -9.99
C ALA A 177 -4.08 16.79 -10.36
N GLU A 178 -3.57 16.00 -9.41
CA GLU A 178 -2.50 15.03 -9.65
C GLU A 178 -2.90 13.98 -10.70
N PHE A 179 -4.12 13.43 -10.60
CA PHE A 179 -4.64 12.46 -11.56
C PHE A 179 -4.84 13.06 -12.95
N LYS A 180 -5.24 14.34 -13.05
CA LYS A 180 -5.31 15.08 -14.32
C LYS A 180 -3.93 15.23 -14.94
N GLU A 181 -2.92 15.64 -14.18
CA GLU A 181 -1.55 15.78 -14.70
C GLU A 181 -0.99 14.42 -15.14
N LEU A 182 -1.16 13.37 -14.34
CA LEU A 182 -0.76 12.01 -14.69
C LEU A 182 -1.44 11.53 -15.99
N SER A 183 -2.70 11.93 -16.21
CA SER A 183 -3.45 11.55 -17.40
C SER A 183 -2.88 12.11 -18.71
N LYS A 184 -2.19 13.26 -18.65
CA LYS A 184 -1.55 13.93 -19.80
C LYS A 184 -0.24 13.28 -20.21
N GLN A 185 0.39 12.49 -19.32
CA GLN A 185 1.66 11.85 -19.60
C GLN A 185 1.51 10.75 -20.67
N LYS A 186 2.29 10.82 -21.75
CA LYS A 186 2.23 9.83 -22.84
C LYS A 186 2.79 8.46 -22.42
N LYS A 187 3.93 8.46 -21.72
CA LYS A 187 4.60 7.28 -21.21
C LYS A 187 4.79 7.44 -19.71
N VAL A 188 4.59 6.36 -18.97
CA VAL A 188 4.78 6.31 -17.53
C VAL A 188 5.82 5.24 -17.25
N ASP A 189 6.90 5.63 -16.58
CA ASP A 189 7.84 4.67 -16.03
C ASP A 189 7.35 4.26 -14.64
N TYR A 190 6.73 3.10 -14.57
CA TYR A 190 6.17 2.56 -13.33
C TYR A 190 7.22 2.27 -12.25
N ASP A 191 8.51 2.20 -12.59
CA ASP A 191 9.56 2.16 -11.57
C ASP A 191 9.47 3.44 -10.74
N ASP A 192 9.08 4.58 -11.30
CA ASP A 192 9.07 5.86 -10.57
C ASP A 192 7.86 6.08 -9.68
N TYR A 193 7.05 5.05 -9.40
CA TYR A 193 5.84 5.20 -8.62
C TYR A 193 5.69 4.15 -7.52
N PHE A 194 5.08 4.54 -6.42
CA PHE A 194 4.52 3.62 -5.44
C PHE A 194 3.10 4.07 -5.04
N ILE A 195 2.29 3.12 -4.59
CA ILE A 195 0.88 3.33 -4.30
C ILE A 195 0.63 3.11 -2.82
N VAL A 196 -0.16 4.01 -2.22
CA VAL A 196 -0.53 3.95 -0.81
C VAL A 196 -2.06 3.87 -0.71
N ASN A 197 -2.59 2.80 -0.13
CA ASN A 197 -4.02 2.62 0.05
C ASN A 197 -4.44 3.14 1.42
N ILE A 198 -5.47 3.99 1.45
CA ILE A 198 -6.03 4.56 2.67
C ILE A 198 -7.39 3.93 2.94
N GLY A 199 -7.53 3.31 4.10
CA GLY A 199 -8.79 2.80 4.59
C GLY A 199 -9.62 3.90 5.29
N PRO A 200 -10.95 3.90 5.12
CA PRO A 200 -11.84 4.74 5.92
C PRO A 200 -11.93 4.24 7.38
N SER A 201 -12.62 4.98 8.25
CA SER A 201 -12.70 4.68 9.69
C SER A 201 -13.96 3.92 10.11
N VAL A 202 -13.82 3.20 11.22
CA VAL A 202 -14.96 2.65 11.99
C VAL A 202 -15.58 3.71 12.92
N ILE A 203 -14.88 4.81 13.20
CA ILE A 203 -15.36 5.89 14.07
C ILE A 203 -16.47 6.66 13.35
N PRO A 204 -17.59 6.99 14.03
CA PRO A 204 -18.77 7.62 13.45
C PRO A 204 -18.61 9.12 13.09
N GLU A 205 -17.39 9.58 12.79
CA GLU A 205 -17.18 10.87 12.10
C GLU A 205 -17.71 10.81 10.66
N TYR A 206 -17.56 9.64 10.04
CA TYR A 206 -18.22 9.21 8.81
C TYR A 206 -18.97 7.90 9.08
N THR A 207 -19.63 7.35 8.06
CA THR A 207 -20.31 6.06 8.19
C THR A 207 -19.29 4.95 8.53
N PRO A 208 -19.47 4.21 9.64
CA PRO A 208 -18.52 3.16 10.03
C PRO A 208 -18.31 2.14 8.93
N SER A 209 -17.05 1.84 8.62
CA SER A 209 -16.72 1.05 7.44
C SER A 209 -15.51 0.15 7.63
N VAL A 210 -15.48 -0.95 6.86
CA VAL A 210 -14.45 -2.00 6.92
C VAL A 210 -14.11 -2.44 5.50
N ARG A 211 -12.83 -2.71 5.25
CA ARG A 211 -12.34 -3.19 3.96
C ARG A 211 -11.77 -4.60 4.07
N VAL A 212 -12.07 -5.43 3.08
CA VAL A 212 -11.52 -6.78 2.95
C VAL A 212 -10.75 -6.87 1.64
N PHE A 213 -9.43 -7.08 1.72
CA PHE A 213 -8.57 -7.28 0.57
C PHE A 213 -8.55 -8.76 0.15
N THR A 214 -8.50 -9.00 -1.15
CA THR A 214 -8.17 -10.31 -1.71
C THR A 214 -6.79 -10.27 -2.33
N TYR A 215 -6.13 -11.41 -2.35
CA TYR A 215 -4.81 -11.59 -2.92
C TYR A 215 -4.73 -12.93 -3.66
N ASN A 216 -3.77 -13.02 -4.58
CA ASN A 216 -3.57 -14.19 -5.40
C ASN A 216 -2.85 -15.29 -4.60
N ILE A 217 -3.43 -16.49 -4.58
CA ILE A 217 -2.86 -17.68 -3.94
C ILE A 217 -2.45 -18.76 -4.97
N THR A 218 -2.50 -18.43 -6.26
CA THR A 218 -2.14 -19.37 -7.34
C THR A 218 -0.68 -19.79 -7.17
N GLY A 219 -0.46 -21.10 -7.01
CA GLY A 219 0.87 -21.66 -6.75
C GLY A 219 1.28 -21.69 -5.28
N ALA A 220 0.39 -21.36 -4.34
CA ALA A 220 0.64 -21.50 -2.90
C ALA A 220 0.73 -22.97 -2.46
N ASP A 221 -0.15 -23.84 -3.01
CA ASP A 221 -0.29 -25.25 -2.62
C ASP A 221 0.40 -26.23 -3.57
N SER A 222 1.06 -25.74 -4.63
CA SER A 222 1.70 -26.64 -5.61
C SER A 222 2.94 -27.28 -4.99
N ASP A 223 2.76 -28.49 -4.47
CA ASP A 223 3.81 -29.39 -4.04
C ASP A 223 4.60 -29.86 -5.30
N GLY A 224 5.63 -29.09 -5.63
CA GLY A 224 6.77 -29.55 -6.41
C GLY A 224 6.55 -30.08 -7.84
N THR A 225 5.42 -29.86 -8.51
CA THR A 225 5.23 -30.43 -9.86
C THR A 225 4.73 -29.41 -10.90
N SER A 226 5.65 -29.02 -11.78
CA SER A 226 5.47 -28.37 -13.10
C SER A 226 4.96 -26.92 -13.15
N LEU A 227 5.88 -25.98 -13.41
CA LEU A 227 6.18 -25.58 -14.79
C LEU A 227 7.69 -25.38 -14.90
N ILE A 228 8.33 -26.11 -15.81
CA ILE A 228 9.68 -25.78 -16.28
C ILE A 228 9.58 -24.38 -16.89
N VAL A 229 9.97 -23.37 -16.12
CA VAL A 229 10.40 -22.10 -16.72
C VAL A 229 11.80 -22.39 -17.21
N ASP A 230 11.99 -22.32 -18.54
CA ASP A 230 13.24 -22.61 -19.22
C ASP A 230 14.45 -22.14 -18.39
N ALA A 231 15.33 -23.08 -18.07
CA ALA A 231 16.61 -22.84 -17.38
C ALA A 231 17.57 -21.93 -18.18
N ASN A 232 17.12 -21.37 -19.30
CA ASN A 232 17.78 -20.32 -20.06
C ASN A 232 17.39 -18.89 -19.59
N ASP A 233 16.41 -18.73 -18.70
CA ASP A 233 15.93 -17.42 -18.21
C ASP A 233 16.58 -16.98 -16.87
N GLU A 234 17.34 -17.87 -16.20
CA GLU A 234 18.20 -17.52 -15.06
C GLU A 234 19.43 -16.66 -15.48
N LEU A 235 19.67 -16.51 -16.78
CA LEU A 235 20.74 -15.69 -17.33
C LEU A 235 20.30 -14.31 -17.82
N LEU A 236 19.06 -13.88 -17.55
CA LEU A 236 18.56 -12.55 -17.95
C LEU A 236 18.39 -11.55 -16.81
N ASP A 237 18.84 -11.86 -15.59
CA ASP A 237 19.07 -10.85 -14.54
C ASP A 237 20.45 -10.17 -14.68
N SER A 238 21.15 -10.42 -15.81
CA SER A 238 22.43 -9.81 -16.15
C SER A 238 22.31 -8.46 -16.90
N GLU A 239 21.25 -7.67 -16.70
CA GLU A 239 21.33 -6.22 -16.98
C GLU A 239 22.17 -5.46 -15.94
N GLU A 240 22.89 -6.16 -15.05
CA GLU A 240 24.08 -5.62 -14.38
C GLU A 240 25.30 -5.48 -15.31
N LEU A 241 25.27 -6.02 -16.54
CA LEU A 241 26.35 -5.92 -17.53
C LEU A 241 26.07 -4.88 -18.63
N ASN A 242 25.80 -3.64 -18.22
CA ASN A 242 26.27 -2.46 -18.97
C ASN A 242 26.28 -1.24 -18.04
N ALA A 243 27.09 -1.35 -16.99
CA ALA A 243 27.46 -0.23 -16.13
C ALA A 243 28.32 0.79 -16.90
N SER A 244 27.71 1.57 -17.80
CA SER A 244 28.27 2.88 -18.12
C SER A 244 28.33 3.67 -16.80
N LYS A 245 29.54 4.00 -16.33
CA LYS A 245 29.81 4.83 -15.15
C LYS A 245 29.20 6.22 -15.39
N ILE A 246 27.93 6.41 -15.03
CA ILE A 246 27.32 7.74 -15.03
C ILE A 246 28.01 8.54 -13.92
N ASP A 247 28.74 9.58 -14.31
CA ASP A 247 29.37 10.49 -13.36
C ASP A 247 28.31 11.42 -12.75
N CYS A 248 27.91 11.08 -11.52
CA CYS A 248 26.93 11.83 -10.72
C CYS A 248 27.43 13.18 -10.21
N ARG A 249 28.71 13.53 -10.44
CA ARG A 249 29.26 14.86 -10.14
C ARG A 249 28.90 15.90 -11.22
N LYS A 250 28.51 15.47 -12.43
CA LYS A 250 28.08 16.37 -13.51
C LYS A 250 26.65 16.89 -13.28
N LYS A 251 26.44 18.20 -13.49
CA LYS A 251 25.15 18.89 -13.28
C LYS A 251 24.00 18.27 -14.09
N GLU A 252 24.29 17.80 -15.30
CA GLU A 252 23.38 17.08 -16.21
C GLU A 252 22.96 15.69 -15.72
N ASN A 253 23.77 15.05 -14.86
CA ASN A 253 23.54 13.69 -14.37
C ASN A 253 22.97 13.68 -12.95
N LYS A 254 22.96 14.82 -12.25
CA LYS A 254 22.57 14.93 -10.83
C LYS A 254 21.13 14.48 -10.57
N ASN A 255 20.23 14.67 -11.54
CA ASN A 255 18.83 14.29 -11.47
C ASN A 255 18.55 12.91 -12.09
N LYS A 256 19.56 12.20 -12.60
CA LYS A 256 19.38 10.84 -13.11
C LYS A 256 19.12 9.90 -11.92
N LYS A 257 18.16 8.98 -12.07
CA LYS A 257 17.72 8.03 -11.03
C LYS A 257 18.87 7.35 -10.25
N LYS A 258 19.95 7.00 -10.96
CA LYS A 258 21.16 6.35 -10.41
C LYS A 258 22.07 7.27 -9.57
N CYS A 259 21.98 8.58 -9.77
CA CYS A 259 22.73 9.60 -9.04
C CYS A 259 21.94 10.18 -7.86
N VAL A 260 20.64 10.08 -7.97
CA VAL A 260 19.66 10.47 -6.97
C VAL A 260 19.64 9.46 -5.81
N PHE A 261 19.59 8.17 -6.12
CA PHE A 261 19.63 7.11 -5.12
C PHE A 261 21.00 6.41 -5.12
N LYS A 262 21.73 6.52 -4.01
CA LYS A 262 23.09 5.96 -3.88
C LYS A 262 23.12 4.42 -3.84
N LYS A 263 21.97 3.77 -3.70
CA LYS A 263 21.81 2.32 -3.59
C LYS A 263 21.06 1.78 -4.82
N PRO A 264 21.30 0.52 -5.23
CA PRO A 264 20.61 -0.06 -6.38
C PRO A 264 19.11 -0.11 -6.16
N ARG A 265 18.34 0.01 -7.25
CA ARG A 265 16.89 -0.19 -7.25
C ARG A 265 16.56 -1.64 -7.57
N HIS A 266 15.63 -2.21 -6.83
CA HIS A 266 15.14 -3.57 -7.00
C HIS A 266 13.71 -3.51 -7.55
N ALA A 267 13.62 -3.10 -8.81
CA ALA A 267 12.37 -2.95 -9.55
C ALA A 267 12.55 -3.56 -10.94
N SER A 268 11.56 -4.33 -11.38
CA SER A 268 11.51 -4.87 -12.74
C SER A 268 10.07 -5.08 -13.18
N LYS A 269 9.87 -5.40 -14.46
CA LYS A 269 8.54 -5.78 -14.98
C LYS A 269 7.99 -7.04 -14.31
N ARG A 270 8.84 -7.86 -13.70
CA ARG A 270 8.48 -9.10 -12.99
C ARG A 270 8.22 -8.87 -11.49
N SER A 271 8.48 -7.67 -10.95
CA SER A 271 8.20 -7.33 -9.56
C SER A 271 6.72 -7.58 -9.19
N PRO A 272 6.41 -8.07 -7.98
CA PRO A 272 5.04 -8.38 -7.57
C PRO A 272 4.17 -7.13 -7.35
N SER A 273 4.79 -5.96 -7.18
CA SER A 273 4.11 -4.66 -7.24
C SER A 273 3.73 -4.23 -8.67
N ARG A 274 4.28 -4.90 -9.69
CA ARG A 274 4.19 -4.55 -11.13
C ARG A 274 3.38 -5.53 -11.93
N ARG A 275 3.29 -6.77 -11.46
CA ARG A 275 2.54 -7.85 -12.07
C ARG A 275 1.86 -8.64 -10.97
N ASN A 276 0.62 -9.07 -11.22
CA ASN A 276 -0.06 -10.00 -10.35
C ASN A 276 0.66 -11.36 -10.36
N THR A 277 1.24 -11.72 -9.22
CA THR A 277 1.92 -12.99 -8.92
C THR A 277 1.38 -13.54 -7.60
N LEU A 278 1.94 -14.66 -7.11
CA LEU A 278 1.65 -15.16 -5.77
C LEU A 278 1.74 -14.02 -4.72
N TRP A 279 0.75 -13.95 -3.84
CA TRP A 279 0.52 -12.93 -2.81
C TRP A 279 0.18 -11.52 -3.28
N SER A 280 0.22 -11.22 -4.58
CA SER A 280 -0.16 -9.89 -5.08
C SER A 280 -1.63 -9.59 -4.78
N PRO A 281 -1.96 -8.36 -4.37
CA PRO A 281 -3.35 -7.96 -4.14
C PRO A 281 -4.16 -7.92 -5.45
N THR A 282 -5.32 -8.55 -5.42
CA THR A 282 -6.23 -8.68 -6.58
C THR A 282 -7.39 -7.69 -6.55
N GLY A 283 -7.73 -7.18 -5.37
CA GLY A 283 -8.78 -6.19 -5.20
C GLY A 283 -9.23 -6.11 -3.75
N TYR A 284 -10.33 -5.42 -3.52
CA TYR A 284 -10.97 -5.36 -2.21
C TYR A 284 -12.48 -5.13 -2.33
N ALA A 285 -13.17 -5.52 -1.27
CA ALA A 285 -14.57 -5.17 -1.00
C ALA A 285 -14.62 -4.16 0.14
N GLN A 286 -15.34 -3.07 -0.08
CA GLN A 286 -15.61 -2.04 0.91
C GLN A 286 -17.01 -2.28 1.48
N PHE A 287 -17.09 -2.39 2.79
CA PHE A 287 -18.34 -2.54 3.54
C PHE A 287 -18.55 -1.33 4.44
N TYR A 288 -19.81 -1.04 4.73
CA TYR A 288 -20.22 0.01 5.65
C TYR A 288 -21.39 -0.46 6.52
N VAL A 289 -21.63 0.23 7.63
CA VAL A 289 -22.77 0.00 8.50
C VAL A 289 -23.74 1.17 8.37
N PRO A 290 -24.85 1.01 7.63
CA PRO A 290 -25.91 2.01 7.58
C PRO A 290 -26.40 2.39 8.98
N GLU A 291 -26.82 3.63 9.19
CA GLU A 291 -27.32 4.11 10.48
C GLU A 291 -28.50 3.27 11.02
N SER A 292 -29.39 2.84 10.13
CA SER A 292 -30.50 1.94 10.45
C SER A 292 -30.07 0.56 10.95
N SER A 293 -28.82 0.19 10.71
CA SER A 293 -28.24 -1.13 10.96
C SER A 293 -27.18 -1.10 12.06
N TRP A 294 -27.13 -0.01 12.84
CA TRP A 294 -26.23 0.11 13.98
C TRP A 294 -26.54 -0.90 15.08
N ALA A 295 -25.47 -1.30 15.78
CA ALA A 295 -25.57 -2.23 16.89
C ALA A 295 -26.43 -1.66 18.02
N ASN A 296 -27.23 -2.52 18.65
CA ASN A 296 -27.95 -2.19 19.88
C ASN A 296 -27.82 -3.32 20.90
N LYS A 297 -28.54 -3.23 22.02
CA LYS A 297 -28.43 -4.22 23.12
C LYS A 297 -28.80 -5.64 22.71
N THR A 298 -29.60 -5.82 21.67
CA THR A 298 -30.16 -7.11 21.26
C THR A 298 -29.72 -7.55 19.87
N HIS A 299 -29.17 -6.65 19.05
CA HIS A 299 -28.78 -6.93 17.67
C HIS A 299 -27.36 -6.45 17.37
N PRO A 300 -26.50 -7.29 16.76
CA PRO A 300 -25.21 -6.87 16.24
C PRO A 300 -25.38 -5.92 15.04
N PRO A 301 -24.35 -5.13 14.69
CA PRO A 301 -24.41 -4.27 13.52
C PRO A 301 -24.47 -5.12 12.24
N GLN A 302 -25.21 -4.67 11.23
CA GLN A 302 -25.24 -5.33 9.92
C GLN A 302 -24.42 -4.54 8.91
N TYR A 303 -23.48 -5.24 8.28
CA TYR A 303 -22.62 -4.67 7.25
C TYR A 303 -23.25 -4.85 5.87
N GLU A 304 -23.20 -3.80 5.07
CA GLU A 304 -23.62 -3.82 3.68
C GLU A 304 -22.43 -3.56 2.75
N LEU A 305 -22.45 -4.18 1.57
CA LEU A 305 -21.43 -3.95 0.56
C LEU A 305 -21.64 -2.56 -0.06
N GLU A 306 -20.63 -1.69 0.03
CA GLU A 306 -20.64 -0.38 -0.60
C GLU A 306 -20.20 -0.50 -2.07
N TYR A 307 -18.99 -1.05 -2.27
CA TYR A 307 -18.46 -1.34 -3.59
C TYR A 307 -17.33 -2.36 -3.54
N VAL A 308 -16.96 -2.84 -4.73
CA VAL A 308 -15.79 -3.67 -4.98
C VAL A 308 -14.94 -3.05 -6.08
N THR A 309 -13.63 -3.26 -6.00
CA THR A 309 -12.72 -2.80 -7.06
C THR A 309 -12.73 -3.70 -8.29
N TYR A 310 -13.16 -4.96 -8.17
CA TYR A 310 -13.11 -5.98 -9.23
C TYR A 310 -13.90 -5.58 -10.49
N SER A 311 -13.53 -6.17 -11.63
CA SER A 311 -14.40 -6.17 -12.81
C SER A 311 -15.55 -7.17 -12.66
N LEU A 312 -16.66 -6.89 -13.35
CA LEU A 312 -17.80 -7.81 -13.41
C LEU A 312 -17.39 -9.19 -13.96
N SER A 313 -16.46 -9.24 -14.90
CA SER A 313 -15.91 -10.51 -15.40
C SER A 313 -15.24 -11.34 -14.31
N THR A 314 -14.58 -10.69 -13.36
CA THR A 314 -13.92 -11.34 -12.23
C THR A 314 -14.94 -11.83 -11.21
N LEU A 315 -15.99 -11.05 -10.95
CA LEU A 315 -17.10 -11.47 -10.07
C LEU A 315 -17.92 -12.64 -10.63
N ARG A 316 -18.01 -12.78 -11.96
CA ARG A 316 -18.70 -13.88 -12.63
C ARG A 316 -17.94 -15.20 -12.63
N ASN A 317 -16.66 -15.20 -12.23
CA ASN A 317 -15.85 -16.39 -12.28
C ASN A 317 -16.28 -17.36 -11.17
N VAL A 318 -17.09 -18.35 -11.52
CA VAL A 318 -17.62 -19.38 -10.60
C VAL A 318 -16.52 -20.20 -9.91
N ASN A 319 -15.32 -20.26 -10.49
CA ASN A 319 -14.20 -21.00 -9.91
C ASN A 319 -13.50 -20.27 -8.75
N VAL A 320 -13.86 -19.00 -8.49
CA VAL A 320 -13.21 -18.19 -7.45
C VAL A 320 -14.27 -17.44 -6.63
N THR A 321 -14.53 -17.91 -5.41
CA THR A 321 -15.37 -17.18 -4.45
C THR A 321 -14.57 -16.06 -3.79
N LEU A 322 -14.64 -14.84 -4.34
CA LEU A 322 -13.93 -13.67 -3.80
C LEU A 322 -14.57 -13.08 -2.56
N ILE A 323 -15.90 -13.11 -2.50
CA ILE A 323 -16.72 -12.58 -1.40
C ILE A 323 -17.78 -13.64 -1.09
N PRO A 324 -17.99 -14.01 0.19
CA PRO A 324 -19.06 -14.92 0.58
C PRO A 324 -20.43 -14.45 0.08
N GLN A 325 -21.24 -15.37 -0.48
CA GLN A 325 -22.53 -15.05 -1.11
C GLN A 325 -23.51 -14.31 -0.18
N HIS A 326 -23.48 -14.61 1.11
CA HIS A 326 -24.36 -13.96 2.11
C HIS A 326 -24.01 -12.49 2.35
N LEU A 327 -22.79 -12.05 1.99
CA LEU A 327 -22.34 -10.66 2.08
C LEU A 327 -22.56 -9.89 0.76
N LEU A 328 -23.01 -10.57 -0.29
CA LEU A 328 -23.29 -9.95 -1.57
C LEU A 328 -24.75 -9.49 -1.66
N PRO A 329 -25.01 -8.32 -2.28
CA PRO A 329 -26.36 -7.90 -2.63
C PRO A 329 -26.94 -8.88 -3.67
N PRO A 330 -28.27 -9.06 -3.74
CA PRO A 330 -28.90 -10.05 -4.62
C PRO A 330 -28.45 -9.98 -6.09
N GLU A 331 -28.22 -8.77 -6.63
CA GLU A 331 -27.79 -8.58 -8.02
C GLU A 331 -26.37 -9.10 -8.33
N LEU A 332 -25.52 -9.26 -7.31
CA LEU A 332 -24.15 -9.77 -7.46
C LEU A 332 -24.01 -11.25 -7.09
N ARG A 333 -25.11 -11.90 -6.67
CA ARG A 333 -25.10 -13.33 -6.33
C ARG A 333 -25.06 -14.19 -7.60
N GLU A 334 -24.64 -15.43 -7.40
CA GLU A 334 -24.60 -16.45 -8.45
C GLU A 334 -25.97 -16.58 -9.16
N GLY A 335 -25.96 -16.78 -10.47
CA GLY A 335 -27.15 -16.77 -11.33
C GLY A 335 -27.61 -15.39 -11.80
N PHE A 336 -27.45 -14.33 -11.00
CA PHE A 336 -27.83 -12.97 -11.41
C PHE A 336 -26.68 -12.20 -12.06
N VAL A 337 -25.47 -12.36 -11.52
CA VAL A 337 -24.27 -11.61 -11.96
C VAL A 337 -23.85 -11.90 -13.41
N GLU A 338 -24.20 -13.08 -13.94
CA GLU A 338 -23.85 -13.53 -15.30
C GLU A 338 -24.43 -12.63 -16.38
N THR A 339 -25.66 -12.16 -16.17
CA THR A 339 -26.38 -11.29 -17.13
C THR A 339 -26.03 -9.80 -16.95
N LEU A 340 -25.38 -9.45 -15.84
CA LEU A 340 -25.24 -8.06 -15.40
C LEU A 340 -24.13 -7.31 -16.15
N THR A 341 -24.46 -6.40 -17.05
CA THR A 341 -23.45 -5.63 -17.82
C THR A 341 -22.88 -4.42 -17.08
N LYS A 342 -23.57 -3.93 -16.05
CA LYS A 342 -23.19 -2.81 -15.19
C LYS A 342 -23.71 -3.05 -13.78
N SER A 343 -22.94 -2.66 -12.76
CA SER A 343 -23.40 -2.69 -11.37
C SER A 343 -23.07 -1.37 -10.66
N LYS A 344 -23.92 -1.01 -9.69
CA LYS A 344 -23.60 0.09 -8.76
C LYS A 344 -22.47 -0.30 -7.79
N TYR A 345 -22.35 -1.59 -7.46
CA TYR A 345 -21.36 -2.12 -6.53
C TYR A 345 -20.00 -2.45 -7.18
N ALA A 346 -19.90 -2.54 -8.51
CA ALA A 346 -18.62 -2.77 -9.21
C ALA A 346 -18.25 -1.59 -10.15
N PRO A 347 -18.01 -0.38 -9.62
CA PRO A 347 -17.85 0.86 -10.39
C PRO A 347 -16.57 0.94 -11.23
N PHE A 348 -15.48 0.33 -10.78
CA PHE A 348 -14.14 0.70 -11.23
C PHE A 348 -13.49 -0.33 -12.16
N GLY A 349 -13.78 -1.62 -11.97
CA GLY A 349 -13.33 -2.68 -12.86
C GLY A 349 -11.80 -2.81 -12.94
N LEU A 350 -11.12 -2.74 -11.80
CA LEU A 350 -9.71 -3.04 -11.67
C LEU A 350 -9.50 -4.56 -11.82
N ARG A 351 -8.38 -4.92 -12.45
CA ARG A 351 -7.97 -6.32 -12.64
C ARG A 351 -7.20 -6.84 -11.42
N ASP A 352 -6.39 -5.98 -10.84
CA ASP A 352 -5.56 -6.19 -9.65
C ASP A 352 -5.23 -4.82 -9.03
N LEU A 353 -4.49 -4.82 -7.92
CA LEU A 353 -4.05 -3.60 -7.24
C LEU A 353 -2.56 -3.32 -7.43
N THR A 354 -1.99 -3.71 -8.57
CA THR A 354 -0.59 -3.41 -8.93
C THR A 354 -0.42 -1.94 -9.33
N ILE A 355 0.83 -1.44 -9.32
CA ILE A 355 1.17 -0.07 -9.72
C ILE A 355 0.58 0.26 -11.12
N PRO A 356 0.72 -0.59 -12.17
CA PRO A 356 0.11 -0.31 -13.47
C PRO A 356 -1.42 -0.19 -13.44
N SER A 357 -2.11 -1.01 -12.65
CA SER A 357 -3.57 -0.96 -12.52
C SER A 357 -4.03 0.33 -11.84
N TRP A 358 -3.38 0.72 -10.75
CA TRP A 358 -3.66 1.98 -10.06
C TRP A 358 -3.37 3.21 -10.92
N ILE A 359 -2.22 3.25 -11.61
CA ILE A 359 -1.90 4.35 -12.53
C ILE A 359 -2.93 4.43 -13.65
N LYS A 360 -3.32 3.29 -14.26
CA LYS A 360 -4.36 3.26 -15.29
C LYS A 360 -5.69 3.78 -14.75
N PHE A 361 -6.04 3.44 -13.52
CA PHE A 361 -7.27 3.90 -12.87
C PHE A 361 -7.23 5.41 -12.57
N ALA A 362 -6.16 5.91 -11.96
CA ALA A 362 -5.94 7.33 -11.71
C ALA A 362 -6.00 8.17 -12.99
N ARG A 363 -5.37 7.71 -14.08
CA ARG A 363 -5.48 8.40 -15.38
C ARG A 363 -6.92 8.48 -15.89
N LYS A 364 -7.72 7.41 -15.72
CA LYS A 364 -9.15 7.44 -16.06
C LYS A 364 -9.92 8.42 -15.17
N LEU A 365 -9.62 8.47 -13.88
CA LEU A 365 -10.22 9.43 -12.94
C LEU A 365 -9.96 10.87 -13.38
N GLY A 366 -8.70 11.20 -13.74
CA GLY A 366 -8.34 12.53 -14.23
C GLY A 366 -9.02 12.94 -15.55
N GLN A 367 -9.36 11.98 -16.40
CA GLN A 367 -9.97 12.23 -17.71
C GLN A 367 -11.51 12.26 -17.68
N ARG A 368 -12.14 11.51 -16.77
CA ARG A 368 -13.58 11.24 -16.81
C ARG A 368 -14.30 11.89 -15.64
N LYS A 369 -14.87 13.08 -15.85
CA LYS A 369 -15.60 13.85 -14.83
C LYS A 369 -16.67 13.04 -14.08
N LYS A 370 -17.47 12.22 -14.79
CA LYS A 370 -18.50 11.36 -14.17
C LYS A 370 -17.89 10.26 -13.28
N LEU A 371 -16.76 9.69 -13.68
CA LEU A 371 -16.07 8.67 -12.90
C LEU A 371 -15.40 9.28 -11.66
N TRP A 372 -14.78 10.45 -11.82
CA TRP A 372 -14.25 11.22 -10.69
C TRP A 372 -15.33 11.56 -9.68
N LYS A 373 -16.50 12.07 -10.13
CA LYS A 373 -17.62 12.36 -9.22
C LYS A 373 -17.99 11.13 -8.40
N ARG A 374 -18.21 9.98 -9.07
CA ARG A 374 -18.55 8.74 -8.39
C ARG A 374 -17.47 8.24 -7.43
N PHE A 375 -16.19 8.35 -7.80
CA PHE A 375 -15.09 8.02 -6.90
C PHE A 375 -15.09 8.93 -5.68
N ARG A 376 -15.28 10.24 -5.88
CA ARG A 376 -15.42 11.22 -4.81
C ARG A 376 -16.57 10.85 -3.88
N ASP A 377 -17.75 10.50 -4.38
CA ASP A 377 -18.89 10.12 -3.54
C ASP A 377 -18.52 8.95 -2.58
N PHE A 378 -17.79 7.94 -3.06
CA PHE A 378 -17.24 6.87 -2.22
C PHE A 378 -16.14 7.33 -1.25
N MET A 379 -15.29 8.31 -1.64
CA MET A 379 -14.24 8.81 -0.75
C MET A 379 -14.80 9.33 0.58
N PHE A 380 -15.99 9.93 0.53
CA PHE A 380 -16.69 10.54 1.66
C PHE A 380 -17.75 9.61 2.29
N LEU A 381 -17.90 8.38 1.79
CA LEU A 381 -18.94 7.43 2.21
C LEU A 381 -20.37 8.03 2.07
N GLU A 382 -20.58 8.83 1.02
CA GLU A 382 -21.84 9.51 0.68
C GLU A 382 -22.69 8.75 -0.37
N ALA A 383 -22.32 7.48 -0.66
CA ALA A 383 -22.76 6.74 -1.84
C ALA A 383 -24.11 6.02 -1.74
#